data_AF-A0A4V1GLV6-F1
#
_entry.id   AF-A0A4V1GLV6-F1
#
_cell.length_a   1.000
_cell.length_b   1.000
_cell.length_c   1.000
_cell.angle_alpha   90.00
_cell.angle_beta   90.00
_cell.angle_gamma   90.00
#
_symmetry.space_group_name_H-M   'P 1'
#
loop_
_entity.id
_entity.type
_entity.pdbx_description
1 polymer ?
#
loop_
_entity_poly.entity_id
_entity_poly.type
_entity_poly.pdbx_seq_one_letter_code
_entity_poly.pdbx_strand_id
1 'polypeptide(L)'
;MNDTGANIYRIARENAKITREKASELLDISYKQLSNYENYCKAIGLGMPPDKMVMSMAVVYQAPWLMISHLLENNEIIRLIFQDCKVVDDLALSILLEQKEMDDVLRAIPDMIEALRDGKLDHEDEAVTNNFIKESLEAAFVLISGAFSQKIEKHPLVTGAILNT
;
A
#
# COMPACT_ATOMS: atom_id res chain seq x y z
N MET A 1 -6.29 -6.45 30.13
CA MET A 1 -5.29 -6.56 29.05
C MET A 1 -5.80 -5.69 27.92
N ASN A 2 -5.04 -4.65 27.55
CA ASN A 2 -5.52 -3.58 26.67
C ASN A 2 -5.54 -4.06 25.21
N ASP A 3 -6.70 -4.51 24.75
CA ASP A 3 -7.00 -4.63 23.33
C ASP A 3 -7.07 -3.22 22.72
N THR A 4 -6.09 -2.86 21.89
CA THR A 4 -6.18 -1.83 20.84
C THR A 4 -4.84 -1.81 20.11
N GLY A 5 -4.64 -2.77 19.19
CA GLY A 5 -3.51 -2.73 18.27
C GLY A 5 -3.42 -1.35 17.61
N ALA A 6 -2.22 -0.76 17.57
CA ALA A 6 -2.01 0.51 16.91
C ALA A 6 -2.43 0.41 15.43
N ASN A 7 -3.20 1.37 14.93
CA ASN A 7 -3.53 1.42 13.50
C ASN A 7 -2.35 1.95 12.67
N ILE A 8 -2.46 1.86 11.35
CA ILE A 8 -1.37 2.23 10.42
C ILE A 8 -0.84 3.66 10.61
N TYR A 9 -1.71 4.63 10.94
CA TYR A 9 -1.30 6.02 11.13
C TYR A 9 -0.46 6.19 12.40
N ARG A 10 -0.86 5.50 13.48
CA ARG A 10 -0.12 5.49 14.73
C ARG A 10 1.23 4.78 14.57
N ILE A 11 1.24 3.63 13.90
CA ILE A 11 2.47 2.88 13.61
C ILE A 11 3.45 3.74 12.82
N ALA A 12 3.00 4.42 11.76
CA ALA A 12 3.85 5.31 10.96
C ALA A 12 4.50 6.41 11.81
N ARG A 13 3.72 7.07 12.68
CA ARG A 13 4.26 8.10 13.59
C ARG A 13 5.27 7.53 14.59
N GLU A 14 4.97 6.37 15.18
CA GLU A 14 5.84 5.72 16.16
C GLU A 14 7.16 5.27 15.52
N ASN A 15 7.13 4.75 14.29
CA ASN A 15 8.31 4.42 13.49
C ASN A 15 9.17 5.66 13.18
N ALA A 16 8.53 6.81 12.94
CA ALA A 16 9.20 8.10 12.78
C ALA A 16 9.78 8.66 14.09
N LYS A 17 9.48 8.04 15.24
CA LYS A 17 9.91 8.47 16.59
C LYS A 17 9.45 9.89 16.95
N ILE A 18 8.29 10.31 16.43
CA ILE A 18 7.70 11.63 16.68
C ILE A 18 6.58 11.51 17.74
N THR A 19 6.53 12.42 18.71
CA THR A 19 5.43 12.44 19.68
C THR A 19 4.14 12.91 19.01
N ARG A 20 2.98 12.57 19.60
CA ARG A 20 1.69 13.00 19.01
C ARG A 20 1.54 14.51 19.03
N GLU A 21 2.04 15.19 20.08
CA GLU A 21 2.08 16.64 20.17
C GLU A 21 2.87 17.22 18.98
N LYS A 22 4.09 16.73 18.76
CA LYS A 22 4.93 17.24 17.68
C LYS A 22 4.35 16.95 16.30
N ALA A 23 3.77 15.77 16.11
CA ALA A 23 3.09 15.42 14.87
C ALA A 23 1.89 16.32 14.60
N SER A 24 1.09 16.65 15.63
CA SER A 24 -0.06 17.54 15.48
C SER A 24 0.34 18.97 15.08
N GLU A 25 1.47 19.47 15.59
CA GLU A 25 2.05 20.74 15.14
C GLU A 25 2.50 20.69 13.67
N LEU A 26 3.22 19.63 13.28
CA LEU A 26 3.75 19.49 11.91
C LEU A 26 2.64 19.30 10.86
N LEU A 27 1.50 18.74 11.25
CA LEU A 27 0.35 18.50 10.38
C LEU A 27 -0.69 19.63 10.41
N ASP A 28 -0.46 20.68 11.21
CA ASP A 28 -1.39 21.80 11.41
C ASP A 28 -2.80 21.35 11.81
N ILE A 29 -2.90 20.42 12.78
CA ILE A 29 -4.16 19.91 13.32
C ILE A 29 -4.13 19.86 14.84
N SER A 30 -5.30 19.79 15.47
CA SER A 30 -5.35 19.61 16.92
C SER A 30 -4.85 18.23 17.35
N TYR A 31 -4.21 18.15 18.53
CA TYR A 31 -3.83 16.89 19.17
C TYR A 31 -4.99 15.89 19.25
N LYS A 32 -6.21 16.40 19.55
CA LYS A 32 -7.43 15.58 19.62
C LYS A 32 -7.83 15.02 18.27
N GLN A 33 -7.72 15.80 17.19
CA GLN A 33 -8.00 15.33 15.84
C GLN A 33 -7.02 14.24 15.40
N LEU A 34 -5.72 14.41 15.65
CA LEU A 34 -4.73 13.37 15.39
C LEU A 34 -5.01 12.10 16.22
N SER A 35 -5.38 12.26 17.49
CA SER A 35 -5.81 11.14 18.33
C SER A 35 -7.02 10.40 17.74
N ASN A 36 -7.98 11.10 17.13
CA ASN A 36 -9.11 10.44 16.47
C ASN A 36 -8.64 9.61 15.26
N TYR A 37 -7.73 10.12 14.45
CA TYR A 37 -7.15 9.38 13.33
C TYR A 37 -6.38 8.14 13.79
N GLU A 38 -5.59 8.25 14.85
CA GLU A 38 -4.80 7.12 15.41
C GLU A 38 -5.65 6.05 16.13
N ASN A 39 -6.91 6.36 16.42
CA ASN A 39 -7.88 5.41 16.99
C ASN A 39 -8.98 5.04 16.00
N TYR A 40 -8.87 5.48 14.75
CA TYR A 40 -9.81 5.10 13.69
C TYR A 40 -9.88 3.58 13.58
N CYS A 41 -11.11 3.08 13.51
CA CYS A 41 -11.43 1.69 13.24
C CYS A 41 -12.49 1.63 12.14
N LYS A 42 -12.23 0.85 11.09
CA LYS A 42 -13.12 0.72 9.94
C LYS A 42 -14.53 0.27 10.30
N ALA A 43 -14.67 -0.62 11.29
CA ALA A 43 -15.97 -1.09 11.76
C ALA A 43 -16.84 0.02 12.37
N ILE A 44 -16.21 1.05 12.92
CA ILE A 44 -16.90 2.21 13.51
C ILE A 44 -17.13 3.31 12.46
N GLY A 45 -16.21 3.43 11.48
CA GLY A 45 -16.33 4.36 10.35
C GLY A 45 -16.15 5.85 10.71
N LEU A 46 -15.96 6.19 11.99
CA LEU A 46 -15.79 7.56 12.46
C LEU A 46 -14.32 7.90 12.64
N GLY A 47 -13.93 9.10 12.20
CA GLY A 47 -12.58 9.61 12.37
C GLY A 47 -11.56 9.04 11.38
N MET A 48 -11.99 8.63 10.18
CA MET A 48 -11.05 8.31 9.10
C MET A 48 -10.30 9.58 8.65
N PRO A 49 -8.97 9.58 8.54
CA PRO A 49 -8.25 10.69 7.96
C PRO A 49 -8.58 10.82 6.46
N PRO A 50 -8.86 12.04 5.96
CA PRO A 50 -9.00 12.27 4.52
C PRO A 50 -7.68 11.99 3.78
N ASP A 51 -7.74 11.63 2.49
CA ASP A 51 -6.57 11.30 1.67
C ASP A 51 -5.47 12.38 1.73
N LYS A 52 -5.85 13.67 1.69
CA LYS A 52 -4.91 14.79 1.82
C LYS A 52 -4.14 14.80 3.14
N MET A 53 -4.81 14.41 4.22
CA MET A 53 -4.18 14.28 5.53
C MET A 53 -3.22 13.08 5.55
N VAL A 54 -3.61 11.96 4.95
CA VAL A 54 -2.74 10.77 4.83
C VAL A 54 -1.49 11.07 4.01
N MET A 55 -1.61 11.80 2.91
CA MET A 55 -0.45 12.27 2.14
C MET A 55 0.48 13.14 3.00
N SER A 56 -0.08 14.05 3.79
CA SER A 56 0.70 14.90 4.71
C SER A 56 1.39 14.08 5.81
N MET A 57 0.69 13.08 6.36
CA MET A 57 1.25 12.13 7.33
C MET A 57 2.40 11.33 6.72
N ALA A 58 2.25 10.82 5.50
CA ALA A 58 3.30 10.07 4.82
C ALA A 58 4.58 10.92 4.68
N VAL A 59 4.44 12.20 4.34
CA VAL A 59 5.54 13.16 4.26
C VAL A 59 6.18 13.40 5.64
N VAL A 60 5.39 13.78 6.64
CA VAL A 60 5.88 14.13 7.99
C VAL A 60 6.54 12.93 8.67
N TYR A 61 5.97 11.73 8.52
CA TYR A 61 6.45 10.51 9.15
C TYR A 61 7.52 9.79 8.32
N GLN A 62 7.85 10.28 7.13
CA GLN A 62 8.77 9.62 6.21
C GLN A 62 8.34 8.16 5.90
N ALA A 63 7.02 7.95 5.79
CA ALA A 63 6.37 6.64 5.65
C ALA A 63 5.48 6.59 4.37
N PRO A 64 6.07 6.41 3.18
CA PRO A 64 5.31 6.41 1.92
C PRO A 64 4.35 5.24 1.79
N TRP A 65 4.71 4.08 2.35
CA TRP A 65 3.86 2.89 2.44
C TRP A 65 2.48 3.18 3.07
N LEU A 66 2.38 4.20 3.92
CA LEU A 66 1.13 4.60 4.58
C LEU A 66 0.02 4.92 3.57
N MET A 67 0.37 5.48 2.41
CA MET A 67 -0.61 5.80 1.36
C MET A 67 -1.23 4.54 0.76
N ILE A 68 -0.39 3.55 0.45
CA ILE A 68 -0.85 2.26 -0.11
C ILE A 68 -1.65 1.49 0.94
N SER A 69 -1.17 1.44 2.18
CA SER A 69 -1.90 0.82 3.30
C SER A 69 -3.25 1.47 3.54
N HIS A 70 -3.34 2.80 3.50
CA HIS A 70 -4.61 3.51 3.63
C HIS A 70 -5.62 3.12 2.55
N LEU A 71 -5.18 3.06 1.29
CA LEU A 71 -6.05 2.65 0.18
C LEU A 71 -6.50 1.20 0.33
N LEU A 72 -5.58 0.28 0.67
CA LEU A 72 -5.89 -1.13 0.82
C LEU A 72 -6.87 -1.41 1.97
N GLU A 73 -6.74 -0.68 3.08
CA GLU A 73 -7.63 -0.83 4.23
C GLU A 73 -9.00 -0.21 4.01
N ASN A 74 -9.07 0.95 3.35
CA ASN A 74 -10.27 1.80 3.38
C ASN A 74 -11.04 1.87 2.05
N ASN A 75 -10.48 1.38 0.94
CA ASN A 75 -11.16 1.34 -0.36
C ASN A 75 -11.55 -0.09 -0.73
N GLU A 76 -12.86 -0.37 -0.82
CA GLU A 76 -13.37 -1.71 -1.13
C GLU A 76 -12.98 -2.22 -2.52
N ILE A 77 -12.86 -1.33 -3.51
CA ILE A 77 -12.46 -1.72 -4.87
C ILE A 77 -10.99 -2.15 -4.87
N ILE A 78 -10.11 -1.35 -4.27
CA ILE A 78 -8.68 -1.68 -4.16
C ILE A 78 -8.50 -2.97 -3.36
N ARG A 79 -9.24 -3.12 -2.26
CA ARG A 79 -9.20 -4.34 -1.44
C ARG A 79 -9.67 -5.57 -2.21
N LEU A 80 -10.69 -5.45 -3.06
CA LEU A 80 -11.15 -6.56 -3.90
C LEU A 80 -10.08 -6.97 -4.92
N ILE A 81 -9.42 -5.99 -5.55
CA ILE A 81 -8.40 -6.23 -6.57
C ILE A 81 -7.13 -6.86 -5.95
N PHE A 82 -6.74 -6.43 -4.76
CA PHE A 82 -5.48 -6.81 -4.11
C PHE A 82 -5.67 -7.55 -2.78
N GLN A 83 -6.73 -8.33 -2.64
CA GLN A 83 -7.15 -8.94 -1.37
C GLN A 83 -6.07 -9.82 -0.72
N ASP A 84 -5.24 -10.48 -1.53
CA ASP A 84 -4.22 -11.43 -1.11
C ASP A 84 -2.82 -10.77 -0.98
N CYS A 85 -2.73 -9.50 -1.35
CA CYS A 85 -1.49 -8.74 -1.34
C CYS A 85 -1.26 -8.04 0.01
N LYS A 86 0.01 -7.89 0.41
CA LYS A 86 0.39 -7.23 1.66
C LYS A 86 1.46 -6.17 1.40
N VAL A 87 1.24 -4.99 1.95
CA VAL A 87 2.25 -3.91 1.94
C VAL A 87 3.43 -4.32 2.82
N VAL A 88 4.64 -4.10 2.33
CA VAL A 88 5.89 -4.40 3.04
C VAL A 88 6.65 -3.11 3.29
N ASP A 89 6.90 -2.77 4.56
CA ASP A 89 7.75 -1.63 4.95
C ASP A 89 9.21 -2.07 5.17
N ASP A 90 9.77 -2.80 4.19
CA ASP A 90 11.17 -3.22 4.17
C ASP A 90 11.65 -3.32 2.71
N LEU A 91 12.66 -2.53 2.37
CA LEU A 91 13.16 -2.44 0.99
C LEU A 91 13.77 -3.75 0.49
N ALA A 92 14.52 -4.46 1.34
CA ALA A 92 15.19 -5.68 0.90
C ALA A 92 14.18 -6.79 0.63
N LEU A 93 13.19 -6.94 1.53
CA LEU A 93 12.10 -7.88 1.35
C LEU A 93 11.21 -7.51 0.17
N SER A 94 10.93 -6.22 -0.03
CA SER A 94 10.21 -5.72 -1.21
C SER A 94 10.91 -6.11 -2.51
N ILE A 95 12.22 -5.87 -2.64
CA ILE A 95 12.98 -6.26 -3.84
C ILE A 95 12.93 -7.77 -4.07
N LEU A 96 13.03 -8.58 -3.00
CA LEU A 96 12.95 -10.04 -3.12
C LEU A 96 11.57 -10.51 -3.60
N LEU A 97 10.50 -9.92 -3.06
CA LEU A 97 9.14 -10.21 -3.49
C LEU A 97 8.92 -9.77 -4.95
N GLU A 98 9.43 -8.60 -5.34
CA GLU A 98 9.36 -8.14 -6.74
C GLU A 98 9.99 -9.16 -7.69
N GLN A 99 11.18 -9.69 -7.37
CA GLN A 99 11.81 -10.72 -8.20
C GLN A 99 10.98 -12.00 -8.27
N LYS A 100 10.39 -12.42 -7.14
CA LYS A 100 9.54 -13.61 -7.09
C LYS A 100 8.27 -13.43 -7.94
N GLU A 101 7.54 -12.33 -7.77
CA GLU A 101 6.28 -12.13 -8.51
C GLU A 101 6.51 -11.93 -10.02
N MET A 102 7.61 -11.26 -10.41
CA MET A 102 7.97 -11.16 -11.82
C MET A 102 8.29 -12.54 -12.44
N ASP A 103 8.98 -13.39 -11.69
CA ASP A 103 9.34 -14.75 -12.11
C ASP A 103 8.09 -15.65 -12.22
N ASP A 104 7.10 -15.49 -11.35
CA ASP A 104 5.83 -16.21 -11.45
C ASP A 104 5.02 -15.79 -12.69
N VAL A 105 4.99 -14.49 -13.02
CA VAL A 105 4.43 -14.03 -14.30
C VAL A 105 5.17 -14.66 -15.49
N LEU A 106 6.52 -14.66 -15.46
CA LEU A 106 7.32 -15.25 -16.55
C LEU A 106 7.03 -16.75 -16.73
N ARG A 107 6.79 -17.48 -15.64
CA ARG A 107 6.40 -18.90 -15.68
C ARG A 107 5.00 -19.14 -16.25
N ALA A 108 4.08 -18.20 -16.08
CA ALA A 108 2.72 -18.32 -16.60
C ALA A 108 2.60 -17.99 -18.10
N ILE A 109 3.56 -17.26 -18.67
CA ILE A 109 3.53 -16.83 -20.09
C ILE A 109 3.40 -18.00 -21.08
N PRO A 110 4.19 -19.10 -21.00
CA PRO A 110 4.12 -20.17 -21.99
C PRO A 110 2.73 -20.82 -22.07
N ASP A 111 2.11 -21.10 -20.93
CA ASP A 111 0.77 -21.69 -20.86
C ASP A 111 -0.27 -20.73 -21.44
N MET A 112 -0.15 -19.42 -21.15
CA MET A 112 -1.03 -18.39 -21.72
C MET A 112 -0.89 -18.26 -23.24
N ILE A 113 0.33 -18.38 -23.77
CA ILE A 113 0.57 -18.37 -25.23
C ILE A 113 -0.08 -19.58 -25.90
N GLU A 114 0.02 -20.76 -25.28
CA GLU A 114 -0.59 -21.98 -25.83
C GLU A 114 -2.12 -21.91 -25.77
N ALA A 115 -2.70 -21.41 -24.68
CA ALA A 115 -4.14 -21.16 -24.55
C ALA A 115 -4.65 -20.21 -25.65
N LEU A 116 -3.90 -19.14 -25.94
CA LEU A 116 -4.28 -18.15 -26.96
C LEU A 116 -3.95 -18.56 -28.41
N ARG A 117 -3.41 -19.76 -28.65
CA ARG A 117 -2.85 -20.14 -29.96
C ARG A 117 -3.87 -20.09 -31.10
N ASP A 118 -5.13 -20.40 -30.81
CA ASP A 118 -6.21 -20.41 -31.81
C ASP A 118 -6.90 -19.03 -31.96
N GLY A 119 -6.43 -18.03 -31.21
CA GLY A 119 -6.96 -16.67 -31.18
C GLY A 119 -8.28 -16.53 -30.43
N LYS A 120 -8.69 -17.53 -29.65
CA LYS A 120 -9.90 -17.51 -28.82
C LYS A 120 -9.53 -17.69 -27.36
N LEU A 121 -10.44 -17.25 -26.50
CA LEU A 121 -10.43 -17.56 -25.07
C LEU A 121 -11.74 -18.28 -24.82
N ASP A 122 -11.66 -19.56 -24.51
CA ASP A 122 -12.84 -20.37 -24.19
C ASP A 122 -12.82 -20.86 -22.73
N HIS A 123 -13.81 -21.68 -22.35
CA HIS A 123 -13.94 -22.17 -20.98
C HIS A 123 -12.83 -23.15 -20.59
N GLU A 124 -12.16 -23.80 -21.53
CA GLU A 124 -11.06 -24.72 -21.26
C GLU A 124 -9.79 -23.94 -20.85
N ASP A 125 -9.65 -22.70 -21.33
CA ASP A 125 -8.53 -21.79 -21.04
C ASP A 125 -8.72 -20.93 -19.78
N GLU A 126 -9.90 -20.98 -19.16
CA GLU A 126 -10.28 -20.08 -18.07
C GLU A 126 -9.31 -20.19 -16.88
N ALA A 127 -8.88 -21.41 -16.53
CA ALA A 127 -7.95 -21.62 -15.43
C ALA A 127 -6.56 -21.01 -15.71
N VAL A 128 -6.04 -21.17 -16.93
CA VAL A 128 -4.74 -20.63 -17.35
C VAL A 128 -4.80 -19.10 -17.39
N THR A 129 -5.87 -18.55 -17.97
CA THR A 129 -6.08 -17.11 -18.08
C THR A 129 -6.23 -16.46 -16.69
N ASN A 130 -7.01 -17.07 -15.80
CA ASN A 130 -7.19 -16.58 -14.43
C ASN A 130 -5.88 -16.62 -13.64
N ASN A 131 -5.08 -17.68 -13.82
CA ASN A 131 -3.76 -17.76 -13.20
C ASN A 131 -2.85 -16.63 -13.70
N PHE A 132 -2.76 -16.41 -15.01
CA PHE A 132 -1.95 -15.33 -15.58
C PHE A 132 -2.38 -13.94 -15.05
N ILE A 133 -3.69 -13.69 -14.99
CA ILE A 133 -4.24 -12.43 -14.45
C ILE A 133 -3.89 -12.28 -12.97
N LYS A 134 -4.03 -13.35 -12.17
CA LYS A 134 -3.69 -13.36 -10.75
C LYS A 134 -2.22 -12.99 -10.54
N GLU A 135 -1.29 -13.71 -11.17
CA GLU A 135 0.16 -13.45 -11.03
C GLU A 135 0.51 -12.03 -11.51
N SER A 136 -0.15 -11.54 -12.57
CA SER A 136 0.04 -10.17 -13.07
C SER A 136 -0.42 -9.11 -12.07
N LEU A 137 -1.54 -9.33 -11.37
CA LEU A 137 -2.04 -8.42 -10.35
C LEU A 137 -1.15 -8.44 -9.09
N GLU A 138 -0.69 -9.62 -8.66
CA GLU A 138 0.25 -9.77 -7.55
C GLU A 138 1.58 -9.05 -7.85
N ALA A 139 2.13 -9.24 -9.05
CA ALA A 139 3.32 -8.51 -9.51
C ALA A 139 3.10 -6.99 -9.57
N ALA A 140 1.98 -6.53 -10.15
CA ALA A 140 1.66 -5.11 -10.21
C ALA A 140 1.57 -4.48 -8.82
N PHE A 141 0.94 -5.17 -7.86
CA PHE A 141 0.88 -4.70 -6.48
C PHE A 141 2.26 -4.61 -5.84
N VAL A 142 3.07 -5.65 -5.97
CA VAL A 142 4.38 -5.70 -5.31
C VAL A 142 5.32 -4.64 -5.88
N LEU A 143 5.30 -4.40 -7.20
CA LEU A 143 6.06 -3.33 -7.84
C LEU A 143 5.60 -1.94 -7.39
N ILE A 144 4.29 -1.70 -7.30
CA ILE A 144 3.75 -0.42 -6.82
C ILE A 144 4.08 -0.24 -5.34
N SER A 145 3.78 -1.22 -4.49
CA SER A 145 4.02 -1.12 -3.05
C SER A 145 5.51 -1.00 -2.72
N GLY A 146 6.37 -1.73 -3.43
CA GLY A 146 7.83 -1.70 -3.27
C GLY A 146 8.46 -0.36 -3.62
N ALA A 147 7.96 0.33 -4.66
CA ALA A 147 8.32 1.71 -4.93
C ALA A 147 8.03 2.65 -3.74
N PHE A 148 6.99 2.34 -2.96
CA PHE A 148 6.58 3.05 -1.74
C PHE A 148 7.16 2.43 -0.45
N SER A 149 8.03 1.42 -0.53
CA SER A 149 8.81 0.88 0.60
C SER A 149 10.19 1.56 0.75
N GLN A 150 10.59 2.39 -0.22
CA GLN A 150 11.82 3.18 -0.15
C GLN A 150 11.66 4.38 0.78
N LYS A 151 12.69 4.69 1.57
CA LYS A 151 12.71 5.91 2.40
C LYS A 151 12.58 7.17 1.52
N ILE A 152 11.73 8.09 1.97
CA ILE A 152 11.25 9.27 1.25
C ILE A 152 12.35 10.19 0.71
N GLU A 153 13.53 10.23 1.34
CA GLU A 153 14.64 11.12 0.98
C GLU A 153 15.13 11.00 -0.48
N LYS A 154 14.68 9.97 -1.22
CA LYS A 154 15.02 9.75 -2.64
C LYS A 154 13.82 9.63 -3.59
N HIS A 155 12.59 9.83 -3.11
CA HIS A 155 11.39 9.57 -3.92
C HIS A 155 10.86 10.84 -4.63
N PRO A 156 10.82 10.90 -5.98
CA PRO A 156 10.51 12.12 -6.74
C PRO A 156 9.16 12.77 -6.41
N LEU A 157 8.13 11.95 -6.13
CA LEU A 157 6.78 12.44 -5.80
C LEU A 157 6.72 13.13 -4.43
N VAL A 158 7.64 12.79 -3.52
CA VAL A 158 7.71 13.42 -2.19
C VAL A 158 8.72 14.56 -2.19
N THR A 159 9.84 14.44 -2.90
CA THR A 159 10.77 15.54 -3.13
C THR A 159 10.07 16.72 -3.82
N GLY A 160 9.21 16.47 -4.82
CA GLY A 160 8.42 17.51 -5.48
C GLY A 160 7.30 18.12 -4.64
N ALA A 161 6.74 17.39 -3.68
CA ALA A 161 5.70 17.89 -2.77
C ALA A 161 6.28 18.68 -1.59
N ILE A 162 7.45 18.28 -1.07
CA ILE A 162 8.18 18.99 0.00
C ILE A 162 8.86 20.27 -0.53
N LEU A 163 9.33 20.29 -1.78
CA LEU A 163 10.04 21.44 -2.35
C LEU A 163 9.11 22.54 -2.91
N ASN A 164 7.81 22.27 -3.09
CA ASN A 164 6.84 23.21 -3.68
C ASN A 164 5.82 23.77 -2.66
N THR A 165 6.05 23.57 -1.36
CA THR A 165 5.35 24.22 -0.24
C THR A 165 6.35 25.05 0.56
#